data_AF-A0A093XGH2-F1
#
_entry.id   AF-A0A093XGH2-F1
#
_cell.length_a   1.000
_cell.length_b   1.000
_cell.length_c   1.000
_cell.angle_alpha   90.00
_cell.angle_beta   90.00
_cell.angle_gamma   90.00
#
_symmetry.space_group_name_H-M   'P 1'
#
loop_
_entity.id
_entity.type
_entity.pdbx_description
1 polymer ?
#
loop_
_entity_poly.entity_id
_entity_poly.type
_entity_poly.pdbx_seq_one_letter_code
_entity_poly.pdbx_strand_id
1 'polypeptide(L)'
;MATPDFDPYICASLHNKIISFLTAQAPAHNNRIVHNFFDAYGDEANTIRDRLSGPLITFLENIDIMISNDPRSSPVMNFAPHLCMPNPNEFWALNGGLPDLSGKEHENWVVLHEDTNTNDPKATEEELGIYMDLDTHLCTWQREVMPWMRTWYPLQTALQLWLNLYESDKFQPSVGLEAISNTAYHRRYIAADLTRDLKAYHNLLVAIQDRSPGSTASISNKPGLFDEEILDRFRISGFLRDFLLNARRPNFMYIAPGLQIPSATWFQETLDADQGSERYNFVRRDGKVLRDDEPWEPDWMQRGSSSNWVGEPLPLFPGPKIESVSAAFERENVKFLYQYGWCPFLLSHGPHLSMILDNWRQLVDTGEWSVGSDGVEGGMEVFRHADVEEHAISYRLTACFDG
;
A
#
# COMPACT_ATOMS: atom_id res chain seq x y z
N MET A 1 -20.59 4.64 -11.46
CA MET A 1 -20.71 3.18 -11.63
C MET A 1 -21.38 2.66 -10.38
N ALA A 2 -22.35 1.76 -10.49
CA ALA A 2 -22.96 1.16 -9.30
C ALA A 2 -21.86 0.44 -8.50
N THR A 3 -21.68 0.80 -7.23
CA THR A 3 -20.86 0.02 -6.30
C THR A 3 -21.42 -1.40 -6.26
N PRO A 4 -20.61 -2.44 -6.47
CA PRO A 4 -21.13 -3.80 -6.41
C PRO A 4 -21.75 -4.03 -5.03
N ASP A 5 -22.98 -4.55 -5.03
CA ASP A 5 -23.70 -4.92 -3.82
C ASP A 5 -22.86 -5.92 -3.00
N PHE A 6 -22.98 -5.84 -1.67
CA PHE A 6 -22.36 -6.80 -0.77
C PHE A 6 -22.90 -8.21 -1.03
N ASP A 7 -22.06 -9.06 -1.64
CA ASP A 7 -22.33 -10.50 -1.80
C ASP A 7 -21.74 -11.26 -0.59
N PRO A 8 -22.59 -11.76 0.32
CA PRO A 8 -22.12 -12.42 1.53
C PRO A 8 -21.37 -13.72 1.25
N TYR A 9 -21.70 -14.44 0.17
CA TYR A 9 -21.04 -15.71 -0.17
C TYR A 9 -19.66 -15.49 -0.76
N ILE A 10 -19.50 -14.49 -1.63
CA ILE A 10 -18.19 -14.12 -2.17
C ILE A 10 -17.28 -13.63 -1.04
N CYS A 11 -17.79 -12.73 -0.18
CA CYS A 11 -17.02 -12.23 0.96
C CYS A 11 -16.63 -13.38 1.91
N ALA A 12 -17.55 -14.27 2.25
CA ALA A 12 -17.26 -15.42 3.10
C ALA A 12 -16.22 -16.36 2.48
N SER A 13 -16.31 -16.60 1.16
CA SER A 13 -15.32 -17.41 0.44
C SER A 13 -13.92 -16.78 0.48
N LEU A 14 -13.81 -15.46 0.30
CA LEU A 14 -12.53 -14.75 0.38
C LEU A 14 -11.95 -14.81 1.79
N HIS A 15 -12.77 -14.53 2.81
CA HIS A 15 -12.39 -14.65 4.22
C HIS A 15 -11.82 -16.04 4.53
N ASN A 16 -12.56 -17.11 4.18
CA ASN A 16 -12.16 -18.48 4.49
C ASN A 16 -10.89 -18.91 3.75
N LYS A 17 -10.65 -18.39 2.54
CA LYS A 17 -9.37 -18.60 1.83
C LYS A 17 -8.19 -18.02 2.62
N ILE A 18 -8.35 -16.82 3.19
CA ILE A 18 -7.32 -16.21 4.02
C ILE A 18 -7.09 -17.06 5.28
N ILE A 19 -8.16 -17.44 6.00
CA ILE A 19 -8.05 -18.32 7.18
C ILE A 19 -7.33 -19.64 6.83
N SER A 20 -7.68 -20.27 5.70
CA SER A 20 -7.03 -21.48 5.22
C SER A 20 -5.54 -21.26 4.94
N PHE A 21 -5.16 -20.13 4.35
CA PHE A 21 -3.75 -19.78 4.10
C PHE A 21 -2.98 -19.63 5.42
N LEU A 22 -3.54 -18.86 6.37
CA LEU A 22 -2.92 -18.62 7.68
C LEU A 22 -2.72 -19.92 8.46
N THR A 23 -3.74 -20.79 8.47
CA THR A 23 -3.69 -22.08 9.18
C THR A 23 -2.63 -23.02 8.61
N ALA A 24 -2.43 -23.00 7.29
CA ALA A 24 -1.41 -23.82 6.63
C ALA A 24 0.02 -23.38 7.01
N GLN A 25 0.23 -22.07 7.23
CA GLN A 25 1.54 -21.48 7.55
C GLN A 25 1.90 -21.61 9.04
N ALA A 26 0.91 -21.75 9.91
CA ALA A 26 1.07 -21.66 11.37
C ALA A 26 0.36 -22.79 12.16
N PRO A 27 0.59 -24.07 11.85
CA PRO A 27 -0.17 -25.20 12.43
C PRO A 27 0.05 -25.40 13.94
N ALA A 28 1.12 -24.85 14.51
CA ALA A 28 1.52 -25.10 15.91
C ALA A 28 0.69 -24.34 16.96
N HIS A 29 0.01 -23.26 16.56
CA HIS A 29 -0.82 -22.46 17.46
C HIS A 29 -2.28 -22.85 17.25
N ASN A 30 -2.64 -23.97 17.88
CA ASN A 30 -3.96 -24.61 17.86
C ASN A 30 -5.09 -23.63 18.20
N ASN A 31 -5.55 -22.79 17.27
CA ASN A 31 -6.89 -22.22 17.32
C ASN A 31 -7.85 -23.25 16.76
N ARG A 32 -8.99 -23.46 17.42
CA ARG A 32 -10.06 -24.27 16.87
C ARG A 32 -10.74 -23.44 15.80
N ILE A 33 -10.80 -23.98 14.58
CA ILE A 33 -11.63 -23.40 13.53
C ILE A 33 -13.08 -23.84 13.75
N VAL A 34 -13.97 -22.87 13.82
CA VAL A 34 -15.41 -23.09 13.89
C VAL A 34 -16.03 -22.41 12.68
N HIS A 35 -16.65 -23.21 11.82
CA HIS A 35 -17.50 -22.67 10.78
C HIS A 35 -18.76 -22.12 11.43
N ASN A 36 -19.23 -20.95 10.96
CA ASN A 36 -20.38 -20.20 11.48
C ASN A 36 -20.09 -19.44 12.79
N PHE A 37 -20.18 -18.12 12.72
CA PHE A 37 -20.01 -17.19 13.85
C PHE A 37 -21.01 -17.46 14.99
N PHE A 38 -22.26 -17.80 14.69
CA PHE A 38 -23.25 -18.09 15.72
C PHE A 38 -22.98 -19.41 16.44
N ASP A 39 -22.36 -20.38 15.77
CA ASP A 39 -21.90 -21.63 16.39
C ASP A 39 -20.60 -21.42 17.19
N ALA A 40 -19.77 -20.45 16.77
CA ALA A 40 -18.53 -20.06 17.45
C ALA A 40 -18.81 -19.44 18.82
N TYR A 41 -19.73 -18.48 18.91
CA TYR A 41 -19.99 -17.68 20.12
C TYR A 41 -21.32 -18.02 20.82
N GLY A 42 -22.17 -18.87 20.24
CA GLY A 42 -23.36 -19.40 20.88
C GLY A 42 -24.40 -18.34 21.26
N ASP A 43 -24.88 -18.39 22.50
CA ASP A 43 -25.97 -17.53 22.98
C ASP A 43 -25.63 -16.03 22.84
N GLU A 44 -24.38 -15.65 23.08
CA GLU A 44 -23.92 -14.25 22.96
C GLU A 44 -24.11 -13.69 21.55
N ALA A 45 -23.73 -14.45 20.51
CA ALA A 45 -23.97 -14.07 19.13
C ALA A 45 -25.46 -14.05 18.77
N ASN A 46 -26.24 -14.99 19.32
CA ASN A 46 -27.69 -15.01 19.07
C ASN A 46 -28.42 -13.81 19.69
N THR A 47 -27.89 -13.21 20.76
CA THR A 47 -28.49 -12.01 21.37
C THR A 47 -28.45 -10.77 20.48
N ILE A 48 -27.53 -10.72 19.51
CA ILE A 48 -27.36 -9.56 18.62
C ILE A 48 -27.98 -9.77 17.22
N ARG A 49 -28.47 -10.98 16.93
CA ARG A 49 -28.85 -11.42 15.58
C ARG A 49 -29.98 -10.60 14.97
N ASP A 50 -30.93 -10.14 15.79
CA ASP A 50 -32.06 -9.30 15.38
C ASP A 50 -31.66 -7.87 15.00
N ARG A 51 -30.46 -7.43 15.42
CA ARG A 51 -29.89 -6.11 15.10
C ARG A 51 -29.03 -6.12 13.84
N LEU A 52 -28.76 -7.29 13.25
CA LEU A 52 -27.94 -7.45 12.05
C LEU A 52 -28.80 -7.51 10.79
N SER A 53 -28.24 -7.04 9.67
CA SER A 53 -28.90 -7.17 8.37
C SER A 53 -28.88 -8.63 7.88
N GLY A 54 -29.88 -9.03 7.08
CA GLY A 54 -29.96 -10.37 6.51
C GLY A 54 -28.70 -10.80 5.72
N PRO A 55 -28.14 -9.94 4.85
CA PRO A 55 -26.88 -10.22 4.17
C PRO A 55 -25.72 -10.45 5.15
N LEU A 56 -25.59 -9.63 6.21
CA LEU A 56 -24.50 -9.79 7.17
C LEU A 56 -24.65 -11.07 7.99
N ILE A 57 -25.88 -11.44 8.40
CA ILE A 57 -26.15 -12.74 9.03
C ILE A 57 -25.68 -13.88 8.10
N THR A 58 -26.01 -13.79 6.81
CA THR A 58 -25.61 -14.80 5.81
C THR A 58 -24.09 -14.90 5.72
N PHE A 59 -23.37 -13.78 5.69
CA PHE A 59 -21.91 -13.78 5.72
C PHE A 59 -21.37 -14.45 6.99
N LEU A 60 -21.85 -14.03 8.17
CA LEU A 60 -21.42 -14.56 9.47
C LEU A 60 -21.70 -16.06 9.64
N GLU A 61 -22.77 -16.58 9.03
CA GLU A 61 -23.09 -18.01 9.00
C GLU A 61 -22.13 -18.84 8.12
N ASN A 62 -21.45 -18.21 7.15
CA ASN A 62 -20.63 -18.87 6.14
C ASN A 62 -19.12 -18.65 6.31
N ILE A 63 -18.67 -17.95 7.35
CA ILE A 63 -17.25 -17.74 7.63
C ILE A 63 -16.68 -18.75 8.62
N ASP A 64 -15.38 -18.97 8.50
CA ASP A 64 -14.54 -19.70 9.43
C ASP A 64 -13.97 -18.74 10.48
N ILE A 65 -14.21 -19.06 11.75
CA ILE A 65 -13.74 -18.29 12.91
C ILE A 65 -12.63 -19.07 13.59
N MET A 66 -11.50 -18.41 13.84
CA MET A 66 -10.42 -18.96 14.68
C MET A 66 -10.71 -18.61 16.13
N ILE A 67 -11.02 -19.61 16.96
CA ILE A 67 -11.25 -19.43 18.39
C ILE A 67 -10.06 -19.99 19.17
N SER A 68 -9.58 -19.25 20.17
CA SER A 68 -8.52 -19.76 21.05
C SER A 68 -8.98 -21.02 21.80
N ASN A 69 -8.07 -21.98 21.94
CA ASN A 69 -8.28 -23.16 22.78
C ASN A 69 -8.20 -22.84 24.28
N ASP A 70 -7.64 -21.69 24.68
CA ASP A 70 -7.73 -21.19 26.06
C ASP A 70 -8.83 -20.13 26.15
N PRO A 71 -9.96 -20.41 26.82
CA PRO A 71 -11.07 -19.48 26.95
C PRO A 71 -10.73 -18.20 27.75
N ARG A 72 -9.53 -18.11 28.34
CA ARG A 72 -9.02 -16.90 29.00
C ARG A 72 -8.17 -16.02 28.09
N SER A 73 -7.96 -16.42 26.84
CA SER A 73 -7.20 -15.67 25.84
C SER A 73 -8.11 -15.25 24.70
N SER A 74 -7.98 -14.01 24.25
CA SER A 74 -8.63 -13.54 23.04
C SER A 74 -8.15 -14.38 21.84
N PRO A 75 -9.02 -14.63 20.84
CA PRO A 75 -8.58 -15.23 19.59
C PRO A 75 -7.51 -14.34 18.97
N VAL A 76 -6.28 -14.85 18.86
CA VAL A 76 -5.19 -14.15 18.18
C VAL A 76 -5.11 -14.68 16.76
N MET A 77 -5.47 -13.86 15.77
CA MET A 77 -5.12 -14.12 14.37
C MET A 77 -3.67 -13.76 14.15
N ASN A 78 -2.86 -14.71 14.57
CA ASN A 78 -1.46 -14.83 14.25
C ASN A 78 -1.22 -14.49 12.78
N PHE A 79 -0.34 -13.51 12.50
CA PHE A 79 0.01 -13.09 11.15
C PHE A 79 -1.14 -12.40 10.35
N ALA A 80 -2.29 -12.14 10.98
CA ALA A 80 -3.43 -11.41 10.39
C ALA A 80 -4.30 -10.69 11.43
N PRO A 81 -3.72 -9.82 12.28
CA PRO A 81 -4.45 -9.19 13.38
C PRO A 81 -5.64 -8.35 12.88
N HIS A 82 -5.58 -7.86 11.63
CA HIS A 82 -6.61 -7.05 10.97
C HIS A 82 -7.88 -7.82 10.55
N LEU A 83 -7.88 -9.14 10.70
CA LEU A 83 -9.01 -10.01 10.38
C LEU A 83 -9.68 -10.59 11.63
N CYS A 84 -9.22 -10.27 12.85
CA CYS A 84 -9.81 -10.83 14.07
C CYS A 84 -11.30 -10.50 14.15
N MET A 85 -12.15 -11.49 14.38
CA MET A 85 -13.58 -11.24 14.62
C MET A 85 -13.76 -10.85 16.09
N PRO A 86 -14.34 -9.66 16.39
CA PRO A 86 -14.57 -9.25 17.77
C PRO A 86 -15.64 -10.13 18.44
N ASN A 87 -15.70 -10.09 19.77
CA ASN A 87 -16.81 -10.74 20.46
C ASN A 87 -18.15 -10.08 20.06
N PRO A 88 -19.28 -10.81 20.08
CA PRO A 88 -20.57 -10.25 19.67
C PRO A 88 -20.98 -8.98 20.43
N ASN A 89 -20.60 -8.87 21.70
CA ASN A 89 -20.87 -7.68 22.53
C ASN A 89 -20.03 -6.45 22.14
N GLU A 90 -18.94 -6.64 21.40
CA GLU A 90 -17.99 -5.60 20.98
C GLU A 90 -18.35 -4.95 19.64
N PHE A 91 -19.23 -5.57 18.83
CA PHE A 91 -19.68 -5.06 17.52
C PHE A 91 -20.11 -3.59 17.56
N TRP A 92 -20.74 -3.16 18.67
CA TRP A 92 -21.16 -1.77 18.89
C TRP A 92 -20.44 -1.07 20.04
N ALA A 93 -19.55 -1.76 20.77
CA ALA A 93 -18.90 -1.20 21.96
C ALA A 93 -18.07 0.05 21.67
N LEU A 94 -17.64 0.20 20.41
CA LEU A 94 -16.76 1.25 19.92
C LEU A 94 -17.51 2.33 19.12
N ASN A 95 -18.85 2.31 19.12
CA ASN A 95 -19.68 3.35 18.53
C ASN A 95 -19.68 4.65 19.37
N GLY A 96 -19.29 4.56 20.65
CA GLY A 96 -19.29 5.68 21.59
C GLY A 96 -18.11 6.63 21.41
N GLY A 97 -18.16 7.52 20.40
CA GLY A 97 -17.16 8.58 20.27
C GLY A 97 -17.01 9.24 18.91
N LEU A 98 -17.66 8.69 17.86
CA LEU A 98 -17.59 9.28 16.53
C LEU A 98 -18.64 10.39 16.40
N PRO A 99 -18.26 11.65 16.10
CA PRO A 99 -19.26 12.69 15.91
C PRO A 99 -20.14 12.35 14.70
N ASP A 100 -21.45 12.64 14.78
CA ASP A 100 -22.31 12.71 13.59
C ASP A 100 -21.81 13.87 12.72
N LEU A 101 -21.13 13.52 11.64
CA LEU A 101 -20.47 14.46 10.74
C LEU A 101 -21.17 14.53 9.37
N SER A 102 -22.28 13.79 9.22
CA SER A 102 -23.12 13.83 8.02
C SER A 102 -24.33 14.77 8.20
N GLY A 103 -24.65 15.15 9.44
CA GLY A 103 -25.84 15.93 9.77
C GLY A 103 -27.14 15.16 9.50
N LYS A 104 -27.03 13.84 9.38
CA LYS A 104 -28.11 12.87 9.21
C LYS A 104 -27.78 11.68 10.10
N GLU A 105 -28.80 11.05 10.66
CA GLU A 105 -28.77 9.93 11.62
C GLU A 105 -28.12 8.63 11.07
N HIS A 106 -26.91 8.70 10.49
CA HIS A 106 -26.17 7.54 9.99
C HIS A 106 -25.38 6.91 11.15
N GLU A 107 -26.10 6.23 12.05
CA GLU A 107 -25.56 5.65 13.30
C GLU A 107 -25.51 4.11 13.30
N ASN A 108 -25.79 3.44 12.17
CA ASN A 108 -25.97 1.99 12.11
C ASN A 108 -24.75 1.23 11.55
N TRP A 109 -23.60 1.37 12.20
CA TRP A 109 -22.36 0.64 11.88
C TRP A 109 -21.93 -0.33 12.99
N VAL A 110 -21.11 -1.32 12.61
CA VAL A 110 -20.46 -2.28 13.50
C VAL A 110 -18.97 -2.36 13.21
N VAL A 111 -18.18 -2.71 14.23
CA VAL A 111 -16.81 -3.21 14.02
C VAL A 111 -16.93 -4.66 13.57
N LEU A 112 -16.58 -4.92 12.31
CA LEU A 112 -16.66 -6.25 11.70
C LEU A 112 -15.38 -7.06 11.93
N HIS A 113 -14.22 -6.41 11.79
CA HIS A 113 -12.93 -7.00 12.12
C HIS A 113 -12.20 -6.05 13.07
N GLU A 114 -11.66 -6.58 14.16
CA GLU A 114 -10.88 -5.87 15.16
C GLU A 114 -9.38 -5.95 14.82
N ASP A 115 -8.60 -4.89 15.06
CA ASP A 115 -7.13 -4.97 15.02
C ASP A 115 -6.57 -5.25 16.42
N THR A 116 -6.12 -6.48 16.66
CA THR A 116 -5.57 -6.90 17.95
C THR A 116 -4.08 -6.56 18.13
N ASN A 117 -3.48 -5.74 17.26
CA ASN A 117 -2.05 -5.40 17.27
C ASN A 117 -1.65 -4.34 18.33
N THR A 118 -2.40 -4.22 19.42
CA THR A 118 -2.24 -3.14 20.41
C THR A 118 -1.11 -3.42 21.40
N ASN A 119 0.14 -3.48 20.92
CA ASN A 119 1.33 -3.30 21.77
C ASN A 119 1.68 -1.82 21.97
N ASP A 120 0.96 -0.90 21.31
CA ASP A 120 1.12 0.54 21.54
C ASP A 120 0.16 1.01 22.64
N PRO A 121 0.67 1.47 23.81
CA PRO A 121 -0.16 2.07 24.84
C PRO A 121 -0.88 3.37 24.42
N LYS A 122 -0.65 3.88 23.20
CA LYS A 122 -1.44 4.95 22.56
C LYS A 122 -2.55 4.44 21.63
N ALA A 123 -2.60 3.17 21.29
CA ALA A 123 -3.66 2.58 20.45
C ALA A 123 -5.03 2.53 21.17
N THR A 124 -5.13 3.07 22.38
CA THR A 124 -6.21 2.83 23.31
C THR A 124 -7.57 3.42 22.93
N GLU A 125 -7.71 4.26 21.89
CA GLU A 125 -9.03 4.83 21.53
C GLU A 125 -9.28 5.01 20.01
N GLU A 126 -8.31 4.76 19.12
CA GLU A 126 -8.36 5.32 17.74
C GLU A 126 -8.03 4.38 16.56
N GLU A 127 -7.56 3.15 16.82
CA GLU A 127 -7.21 2.14 15.79
C GLU A 127 -7.87 0.79 16.11
N LEU A 128 -9.07 0.56 15.56
CA LEU A 128 -9.94 -0.54 16.04
C LEU A 128 -10.27 -1.59 14.98
N GLY A 129 -9.91 -1.36 13.71
CA GLY A 129 -10.10 -2.33 12.62
C GLY A 129 -11.09 -1.87 11.53
N ILE A 130 -11.82 -2.81 10.93
CA ILE A 130 -12.81 -2.55 9.87
C ILE A 130 -14.19 -2.27 10.47
N TYR A 131 -14.73 -1.10 10.12
CA TYR A 131 -16.12 -0.73 10.33
C TYR A 131 -16.95 -1.09 9.11
N MET A 132 -18.16 -1.60 9.31
CA MET A 132 -19.16 -1.83 8.28
C MET A 132 -20.42 -1.04 8.60
N ASP A 133 -20.94 -0.31 7.62
CA ASP A 133 -22.26 0.30 7.65
C ASP A 133 -23.31 -0.78 7.34
N LEU A 134 -24.29 -0.98 8.24
CA LEU A 134 -25.31 -2.01 8.10
C LEU A 134 -26.40 -1.66 7.08
N ASP A 135 -26.53 -0.39 6.72
CA ASP A 135 -27.50 0.10 5.74
C ASP A 135 -26.94 0.01 4.32
N THR A 136 -25.66 0.35 4.14
CA THR A 136 -24.99 0.34 2.82
C THR A 136 -24.11 -0.88 2.55
N HIS A 137 -23.76 -1.65 3.59
CA HIS A 137 -22.80 -2.76 3.58
C HIS A 137 -21.41 -2.41 3.05
N LEU A 138 -21.08 -1.12 3.00
CA LEU A 138 -19.73 -0.67 2.73
C LEU A 138 -18.91 -0.69 4.01
N CYS A 139 -17.59 -0.76 3.85
CA CYS A 139 -16.65 -0.78 4.94
C CYS A 139 -15.52 0.23 4.78
N THR A 140 -14.91 0.60 5.91
CA THR A 140 -13.70 1.43 5.98
C THR A 140 -12.87 1.02 7.19
N TRP A 141 -11.55 1.12 7.11
CA TRP A 141 -10.71 1.11 8.31
C TRP A 141 -10.69 2.50 8.94
N GLN A 142 -10.61 2.55 10.26
CA GLN A 142 -10.47 3.81 10.99
C GLN A 142 -9.08 3.90 11.61
N ARG A 143 -8.31 4.89 11.15
CA ARG A 143 -7.06 5.34 11.77
C ARG A 143 -7.03 6.84 11.54
N GLU A 144 -7.48 7.61 12.52
CA GLU A 144 -7.42 9.09 12.52
C GLU A 144 -7.64 9.76 11.14
N VAL A 145 -8.87 9.77 10.61
CA VAL A 145 -9.18 10.60 9.44
C VAL A 145 -10.45 11.42 9.65
N MET A 146 -10.29 12.72 9.38
CA MET A 146 -11.33 13.72 9.31
C MET A 146 -12.51 13.23 8.46
N PRO A 147 -13.76 13.45 8.87
CA PRO A 147 -14.98 12.92 8.23
C PRO A 147 -15.07 13.09 6.71
N TRP A 148 -14.51 14.15 6.13
CA TRP A 148 -14.61 14.46 4.70
C TRP A 148 -13.65 13.66 3.80
N MET A 149 -12.72 12.88 4.36
CA MET A 149 -11.82 12.00 3.59
C MET A 149 -12.19 10.50 3.71
N ARG A 150 -13.28 10.18 4.41
CA ARG A 150 -13.75 8.80 4.57
C ARG A 150 -14.32 8.29 3.25
N THR A 151 -13.57 7.41 2.60
CA THR A 151 -14.06 6.67 1.44
C THR A 151 -14.47 5.27 1.88
N TRP A 152 -15.69 4.90 1.58
CA TRP A 152 -16.27 3.60 1.92
C TRP A 152 -16.18 2.67 0.70
N TYR A 153 -15.78 1.41 0.92
CA TYR A 153 -15.58 0.43 -0.13
C TYR A 153 -16.37 -0.85 0.13
N PRO A 154 -16.70 -1.64 -0.90
CA PRO A 154 -17.25 -2.97 -0.69
C PRO A 154 -16.31 -3.85 0.15
N LEU A 155 -16.84 -4.63 1.10
CA LEU A 155 -16.03 -5.56 1.90
C LEU A 155 -15.23 -6.53 1.03
N GLN A 156 -15.80 -6.95 -0.10
CA GLN A 156 -15.14 -7.80 -1.08
C GLN A 156 -13.80 -7.20 -1.54
N THR A 157 -13.72 -5.87 -1.74
CA THR A 157 -12.48 -5.19 -2.15
C THR A 157 -11.41 -5.32 -1.07
N ALA A 158 -11.76 -5.12 0.20
CA ALA A 158 -10.83 -5.25 1.32
C ALA A 158 -10.32 -6.69 1.46
N LEU A 159 -11.23 -7.68 1.46
CA LEU A 159 -10.88 -9.09 1.59
C LEU A 159 -10.03 -9.59 0.39
N GLN A 160 -10.36 -9.17 -0.83
CA GLN A 160 -9.58 -9.54 -2.01
C GLN A 160 -8.18 -8.93 -1.98
N LEU A 161 -8.05 -7.66 -1.56
CA LEU A 161 -6.76 -7.01 -1.38
C LEU A 161 -5.89 -7.77 -0.38
N TRP A 162 -6.43 -8.10 0.80
CA TRP A 162 -5.69 -8.84 1.81
C TRP A 162 -5.30 -10.24 1.33
N LEU A 163 -6.22 -10.98 0.69
CA LEU A 163 -5.90 -12.29 0.11
C LEU A 163 -4.75 -12.17 -0.89
N ASN A 164 -4.77 -11.18 -1.78
CA ASN A 164 -3.70 -10.94 -2.74
C ASN A 164 -2.35 -10.70 -2.05
N LEU A 165 -2.32 -9.93 -0.95
CA LEU A 165 -1.09 -9.64 -0.20
C LEU A 165 -0.51 -10.87 0.49
N TYR A 166 -1.36 -11.77 0.98
CA TYR A 166 -0.94 -13.05 1.54
C TYR A 166 -0.43 -13.99 0.45
N GLU A 167 -1.19 -14.18 -0.63
CA GLU A 167 -0.82 -15.07 -1.74
C GLU A 167 0.45 -14.60 -2.47
N SER A 168 0.73 -13.29 -2.45
CA SER A 168 1.89 -12.71 -3.11
C SER A 168 3.16 -12.68 -2.23
N ASP A 169 3.15 -13.28 -1.04
CA ASP A 169 4.25 -13.20 -0.06
C ASP A 169 4.58 -11.76 0.39
N LYS A 170 3.64 -10.82 0.20
CA LYS A 170 3.84 -9.42 0.63
C LYS A 170 3.71 -9.33 2.15
N PHE A 171 2.73 -10.05 2.71
CA PHE A 171 2.72 -10.39 4.12
C PHE A 171 3.47 -11.71 4.31
N GLN A 172 4.39 -11.75 5.29
CA GLN A 172 5.04 -12.98 5.76
C GLN A 172 5.09 -13.09 7.29
N PRO A 173 5.15 -14.31 7.84
CA PRO A 173 5.42 -14.50 9.26
C PRO A 173 6.77 -13.87 9.63
N SER A 174 6.86 -13.20 10.79
CA SER A 174 8.12 -12.67 11.30
C SER A 174 9.15 -13.78 11.52
N VAL A 175 10.39 -13.60 11.04
CA VAL A 175 11.48 -14.57 11.23
C VAL A 175 12.12 -14.37 12.62
N GLY A 176 12.40 -15.45 13.33
CA GLY A 176 13.31 -15.43 14.49
C GLY A 176 12.73 -15.77 15.86
N LEU A 177 11.46 -16.16 15.97
CA LEU A 177 10.92 -16.75 17.19
C LEU A 177 9.97 -17.89 16.80
N GLU A 178 10.07 -19.02 17.49
CA GLU A 178 9.08 -20.10 17.51
C GLU A 178 7.73 -19.66 18.12
N ALA A 179 7.45 -18.35 18.14
CA ALA A 179 6.21 -17.73 18.56
C ALA A 179 5.82 -16.74 17.47
N ILE A 180 4.66 -17.00 16.88
CA ILE A 180 4.04 -16.12 15.91
C ILE A 180 3.91 -14.73 16.52
N SER A 181 4.50 -13.74 15.86
CA SER A 181 4.29 -12.35 16.22
C SER A 181 2.82 -11.98 15.96
N ASN A 182 2.25 -11.16 16.83
CA ASN A 182 0.99 -10.46 16.58
C ASN A 182 1.08 -9.50 15.37
N THR A 183 2.26 -9.36 14.77
CA THR A 183 2.49 -8.53 13.58
C THR A 183 2.85 -9.38 12.37
N ALA A 184 2.21 -9.09 11.23
CA ALA A 184 2.68 -9.54 9.94
C ALA A 184 3.92 -8.73 9.51
N TYR A 185 4.94 -9.40 8.99
CA TYR A 185 6.04 -8.71 8.32
C TYR A 185 5.60 -8.32 6.91
N HIS A 186 5.61 -7.03 6.62
CA HIS A 186 5.31 -6.50 5.29
C HIS A 186 6.61 -6.34 4.49
N ARG A 187 6.79 -7.16 3.45
CA ARG A 187 7.93 -7.02 2.51
C ARG A 187 7.84 -5.69 1.78
N ARG A 188 8.97 -4.97 1.69
CA ARG A 188 9.04 -3.68 1.00
C ARG A 188 8.67 -3.79 -0.48
N TYR A 189 9.19 -4.79 -1.18
CA TYR A 189 8.76 -5.14 -2.53
C TYR A 189 8.83 -6.66 -2.75
N ILE A 190 8.04 -7.14 -3.71
CA ILE A 190 8.07 -8.52 -4.21
C ILE A 190 8.32 -8.54 -5.73
N ALA A 191 8.62 -9.71 -6.30
CA ALA A 191 8.87 -9.84 -7.74
C ALA A 191 7.67 -9.38 -8.60
N ALA A 192 6.45 -9.52 -8.08
CA ALA A 192 5.24 -9.01 -8.74
C ALA A 192 5.24 -7.46 -8.80
N ASP A 193 5.75 -6.79 -7.77
CA ASP A 193 5.90 -5.32 -7.76
C ASP A 193 6.86 -4.85 -8.85
N LEU A 194 8.03 -5.48 -8.91
CA LEU A 194 9.00 -5.20 -9.97
C LEU A 194 8.40 -5.43 -11.37
N THR A 195 7.68 -6.53 -11.56
CA THR A 195 7.05 -6.86 -12.85
C THR A 195 6.03 -5.79 -13.25
N ARG A 196 5.20 -5.35 -12.30
CA ARG A 196 4.20 -4.30 -12.50
C ARG A 196 4.84 -2.96 -12.83
N ASP A 197 5.85 -2.56 -12.07
CA ASP A 197 6.53 -1.28 -12.24
C ASP A 197 7.30 -1.22 -13.56
N LEU A 198 7.97 -2.32 -13.96
CA LEU A 198 8.61 -2.43 -15.27
C LEU A 198 7.59 -2.37 -16.41
N LYS A 199 6.42 -3.01 -16.26
CA LYS A 199 5.35 -2.95 -17.25
C LYS A 199 4.83 -1.52 -17.42
N ALA A 200 4.51 -0.83 -16.32
CA ALA A 200 4.05 0.56 -16.35
C ALA A 200 5.13 1.48 -16.97
N TYR A 201 6.39 1.28 -16.60
CA TYR A 201 7.54 1.98 -17.19
C TYR A 201 7.62 1.75 -18.70
N HIS A 202 7.60 0.50 -19.17
CA HIS A 202 7.67 0.19 -20.61
C HIS A 202 6.47 0.74 -21.38
N ASN A 203 5.27 0.72 -20.79
CA ASN A 203 4.08 1.32 -21.41
C ASN A 203 4.23 2.84 -21.56
N LEU A 204 4.79 3.52 -20.56
CA LEU A 204 5.10 4.95 -20.66
C LEU A 204 6.14 5.23 -21.76
N LEU A 205 7.19 4.40 -21.88
CA LEU A 205 8.17 4.56 -22.96
C LEU A 205 7.52 4.46 -24.35
N VAL A 206 6.57 3.53 -24.53
CA VAL A 206 5.83 3.37 -25.78
C VAL A 206 4.97 4.61 -26.05
N ALA A 207 4.21 5.09 -25.07
CA ALA A 207 3.37 6.27 -25.21
C ALA A 207 4.18 7.52 -25.61
N ILE A 208 5.35 7.74 -25.00
CA ILE A 208 6.26 8.84 -25.37
C ILE A 208 6.74 8.64 -26.81
N GLN A 209 7.24 7.46 -27.16
CA GLN A 209 7.78 7.18 -28.49
C GLN A 209 6.73 7.33 -29.61
N ASP A 210 5.48 6.92 -29.36
CA ASP A 210 4.38 7.02 -30.31
C ASP A 210 3.99 8.48 -30.59
N ARG A 211 4.25 9.38 -29.63
CA ARG A 211 4.00 10.82 -29.75
C ARG A 211 5.21 11.64 -30.19
N SER A 212 6.41 11.09 -30.19
CA SER A 212 7.62 11.80 -30.61
C SER A 212 7.61 12.15 -32.11
N PRO A 213 8.00 13.38 -32.49
CA PRO A 213 8.13 13.78 -33.90
C PRO A 213 9.19 12.94 -34.62
N GLY A 214 8.83 12.32 -35.75
CA GLY A 214 9.76 11.53 -36.55
C GLY A 214 10.02 10.11 -36.03
N SER A 215 9.02 9.51 -35.37
CA SER A 215 9.08 8.16 -34.79
C SER A 215 9.44 7.06 -35.83
N THR A 216 10.74 6.90 -36.05
CA THR A 216 11.37 5.74 -36.71
C THR A 216 12.35 5.02 -35.78
N ALA A 217 12.55 5.55 -34.56
CA ALA A 217 13.48 5.01 -33.59
C ALA A 217 12.77 3.96 -32.72
N SER A 218 13.11 2.68 -32.88
CA SER A 218 12.66 1.62 -31.99
C SER A 218 13.29 1.81 -30.61
N ILE A 219 12.50 1.67 -29.55
CA ILE A 219 13.02 1.47 -28.18
C ILE A 219 14.04 0.34 -28.24
N SER A 220 15.20 0.51 -27.58
CA SER A 220 16.18 -0.56 -27.49
C SER A 220 15.54 -1.76 -26.78
N ASN A 221 15.47 -2.89 -27.47
CA ASN A 221 15.01 -4.14 -26.87
C ASN A 221 16.03 -4.74 -25.88
N LYS A 222 17.20 -4.11 -25.70
CA LYS A 222 18.16 -4.56 -24.69
C LYS A 222 17.69 -4.11 -23.30
N PRO A 223 17.47 -5.03 -22.35
CA PRO A 223 17.26 -4.67 -20.95
C PRO A 223 18.52 -4.03 -20.37
N GLY A 224 18.34 -3.19 -19.36
CA GLY A 224 19.42 -2.59 -18.58
C GLY A 224 19.59 -1.10 -18.85
N LEU A 225 19.17 -0.28 -17.88
CA LEU A 225 19.66 1.09 -17.76
C LEU A 225 21.13 1.09 -17.30
N PHE A 226 21.56 0.09 -16.53
CA PHE A 226 22.96 -0.08 -16.13
C PHE A 226 23.33 -1.57 -16.19
N ASP A 227 24.63 -1.87 -16.26
CA ASP A 227 25.14 -3.23 -16.12
C ASP A 227 25.38 -3.59 -14.65
N GLU A 228 25.58 -4.89 -14.39
CA GLU A 228 25.84 -5.40 -13.04
C GLU A 228 27.11 -4.80 -12.44
N GLU A 229 28.17 -4.61 -13.24
CA GLU A 229 29.46 -4.09 -12.80
C GLU A 229 29.34 -2.67 -12.23
N ILE A 230 28.60 -1.79 -12.91
CA ILE A 230 28.29 -0.45 -12.41
C ILE A 230 27.54 -0.56 -11.09
N LEU A 231 26.44 -1.32 -11.03
CA LEU A 231 25.62 -1.41 -9.81
C LEU A 231 26.38 -2.02 -8.62
N ASP A 232 27.26 -2.99 -8.86
CA ASP A 232 28.12 -3.63 -7.85
C ASP A 232 29.15 -2.67 -7.27
N ARG A 233 29.80 -1.88 -8.13
CA ARG A 233 30.76 -0.84 -7.72
C ARG A 233 30.15 0.14 -6.71
N PHE A 234 28.84 0.34 -6.81
CA PHE A 234 28.10 1.26 -5.95
C PHE A 234 27.23 0.58 -4.91
N ARG A 235 27.34 -0.76 -4.78
CA ARG A 235 26.58 -1.58 -3.81
C ARG A 235 25.07 -1.31 -3.86
N ILE A 236 24.52 -1.10 -5.05
CA ILE A 236 23.07 -1.00 -5.22
C ILE A 236 22.47 -2.40 -5.16
N SER A 237 21.48 -2.57 -4.29
CA SER A 237 20.74 -3.81 -4.09
C SER A 237 19.23 -3.56 -4.00
N GLY A 238 18.46 -4.65 -3.94
CA GLY A 238 17.02 -4.58 -3.76
C GLY A 238 16.29 -4.05 -4.98
N PHE A 239 15.13 -3.42 -4.76
CA PHE A 239 14.23 -2.98 -5.84
C PHE A 239 14.94 -2.12 -6.89
N LEU A 240 15.73 -1.14 -6.45
CA LEU A 240 16.42 -0.22 -7.36
C LEU A 240 17.39 -0.96 -8.28
N ARG A 241 18.11 -1.97 -7.78
CA ARG A 241 19.02 -2.78 -8.60
C ARG A 241 18.24 -3.54 -9.66
N ASP A 242 17.21 -4.25 -9.24
CA ASP A 242 16.44 -5.11 -10.13
C ASP A 242 15.72 -4.28 -11.20
N PHE A 243 15.18 -3.12 -10.82
CA PHE A 243 14.57 -2.19 -11.77
C PHE A 243 15.61 -1.69 -12.79
N LEU A 244 16.77 -1.22 -12.34
CA LEU A 244 17.81 -0.67 -13.23
C LEU A 244 18.41 -1.72 -14.19
N LEU A 245 18.47 -3.00 -13.79
CA LEU A 245 18.93 -4.10 -14.66
C LEU A 245 17.90 -4.50 -15.72
N ASN A 246 16.61 -4.37 -15.42
CA ASN A 246 15.53 -4.88 -16.27
C ASN A 246 14.78 -3.79 -17.05
N ALA A 247 14.89 -2.53 -16.65
CA ALA A 247 14.31 -1.39 -17.36
C ALA A 247 14.93 -1.25 -18.76
N ARG A 248 14.10 -1.03 -19.77
CA ARG A 248 14.54 -0.81 -21.15
C ARG A 248 15.07 0.60 -21.29
N ARG A 249 16.14 0.77 -22.05
CA ARG A 249 16.68 2.09 -22.35
C ARG A 249 15.96 2.71 -23.56
N PRO A 250 15.26 3.86 -23.40
CA PRO A 250 14.71 4.60 -24.54
C PRO A 250 15.82 5.36 -25.29
N ASN A 251 15.45 5.91 -26.46
CA ASN A 251 16.35 6.77 -27.26
C ASN A 251 16.13 8.27 -27.02
N PHE A 252 15.33 8.61 -26.01
CA PHE A 252 15.05 9.98 -25.58
C PHE A 252 15.58 10.21 -24.16
N MET A 253 15.69 11.48 -23.77
CA MET A 253 16.32 11.86 -22.50
C MET A 253 15.33 12.07 -21.36
N TYR A 254 14.12 12.56 -21.66
CA TYR A 254 13.16 12.99 -20.64
C TYR A 254 11.93 12.06 -20.58
N ILE A 255 11.68 11.52 -19.38
CA ILE A 255 10.52 10.65 -19.11
C ILE A 255 9.29 11.40 -18.61
N ALA A 256 9.51 12.57 -18.02
CA ALA A 256 8.50 13.50 -17.55
C ALA A 256 9.12 14.92 -17.58
N PRO A 257 8.34 16.00 -17.43
CA PRO A 257 8.86 17.36 -17.49
C PRO A 257 10.00 17.56 -16.50
N GLY A 258 11.19 17.93 -16.98
CA GLY A 258 12.39 18.11 -16.15
C GLY A 258 13.00 16.84 -15.52
N LEU A 259 12.40 15.65 -15.72
CA LEU A 259 12.91 14.37 -15.20
C LEU A 259 13.53 13.53 -16.32
N GLN A 260 14.78 13.15 -16.11
CA GLN A 260 15.62 12.46 -17.07
C GLN A 260 15.65 10.94 -16.83
N ILE A 261 15.95 10.20 -17.89
CA ILE A 261 16.37 8.80 -17.81
C ILE A 261 17.79 8.77 -17.23
N PRO A 262 18.06 7.99 -16.17
CA PRO A 262 19.40 7.89 -15.59
C PRO A 262 20.46 7.50 -16.62
N SER A 263 21.60 8.19 -16.60
CA SER A 263 22.77 7.90 -17.43
C SER A 263 23.95 7.43 -16.58
N ALA A 264 24.90 6.71 -17.20
CA ALA A 264 26.16 6.31 -16.55
C ALA A 264 26.93 7.51 -16.01
N THR A 265 26.94 8.62 -16.76
CA THR A 265 27.59 9.87 -16.36
C THR A 265 26.91 10.48 -15.14
N TRP A 266 25.60 10.69 -15.18
CA TRP A 266 24.85 11.24 -14.05
C TRP A 266 25.04 10.40 -12.78
N PHE A 267 25.00 9.08 -12.93
CA PHE A 267 25.15 8.16 -11.82
C PHE A 267 26.55 8.27 -11.20
N GLN A 268 27.60 8.32 -12.02
CA GLN A 268 28.96 8.53 -11.55
C GLN A 268 29.11 9.88 -10.82
N GLU A 269 28.62 10.97 -11.40
CA GLU A 269 28.70 12.31 -10.80
C GLU A 269 27.98 12.38 -9.44
N THR A 270 26.80 11.75 -9.35
CA THR A 270 26.04 11.68 -8.08
C THR A 270 26.82 10.94 -7.01
N LEU A 271 27.54 9.89 -7.38
CA LEU A 271 28.30 9.06 -6.44
C LEU A 271 29.62 9.70 -6.04
N ASP A 272 30.26 10.44 -6.95
CA ASP A 272 31.44 11.24 -6.65
C ASP A 272 31.08 12.39 -5.69
N ALA A 273 29.91 13.02 -5.89
CA ALA A 273 29.40 14.05 -4.98
C ALA A 273 29.01 13.51 -3.61
N ASP A 274 28.51 12.27 -3.55
CA ASP A 274 28.16 11.60 -2.30
C ASP A 274 29.39 11.03 -1.57
N GLN A 275 30.56 10.98 -2.20
CA GLN A 275 31.78 10.44 -1.59
C GLN A 275 32.14 11.18 -0.30
N GLY A 276 32.21 10.43 0.80
CA GLY A 276 32.53 10.96 2.12
C GLY A 276 31.32 11.46 2.92
N SER A 277 30.12 11.43 2.35
CA SER A 277 28.87 11.62 3.10
C SER A 277 28.69 10.51 4.15
N GLU A 278 27.88 10.78 5.19
CA GLU A 278 27.52 9.74 6.16
C GLU A 278 26.87 8.54 5.46
N ARG A 279 26.04 8.78 4.43
CA ARG A 279 25.39 7.74 3.62
C ARG A 279 26.41 6.82 2.97
N TYR A 280 27.35 7.41 2.25
CA TYR A 280 28.42 6.71 1.55
C TYR A 280 29.25 5.87 2.52
N ASN A 281 29.59 6.44 3.68
CA ASN A 281 30.36 5.76 4.71
C ASN A 281 29.56 4.61 5.35
N PHE A 282 28.27 4.80 5.64
CA PHE A 282 27.40 3.78 6.22
C PHE A 282 27.26 2.55 5.31
N VAL A 283 26.90 2.76 4.04
CA VAL A 283 26.75 1.71 3.02
C VAL A 283 28.05 0.90 2.84
N ARG A 284 29.21 1.57 2.94
CA ARG A 284 30.52 0.92 2.70
C ARG A 284 31.16 0.32 3.95
N ARG A 285 30.89 0.85 5.15
CA ARG A 285 31.50 0.41 6.42
C ARG A 285 30.89 -0.89 6.93
N ASP A 286 29.57 -0.95 6.99
CA ASP A 286 28.90 -2.03 7.71
C ASP A 286 28.46 -3.17 6.78
N GLY A 287 28.64 -3.03 5.45
CA GLY A 287 28.24 -4.03 4.46
C GLY A 287 26.73 -4.25 4.35
N LYS A 288 25.95 -3.58 5.20
CA LYS A 288 24.50 -3.60 5.26
C LYS A 288 23.95 -2.43 4.45
N VAL A 289 23.72 -2.64 3.16
CA VAL A 289 22.44 -2.16 2.63
C VAL A 289 21.45 -3.15 3.20
N LEU A 290 20.47 -2.70 4.00
CA LEU A 290 19.38 -3.58 4.45
C LEU A 290 18.89 -4.29 3.20
N ARG A 291 19.15 -5.59 3.10
CA ARG A 291 18.68 -6.34 1.95
C ARG A 291 17.17 -6.41 2.11
N ASP A 292 16.42 -6.18 1.03
CA ASP A 292 14.95 -6.19 1.09
C ASP A 292 14.38 -7.58 1.43
N ASP A 293 15.21 -8.63 1.46
CA ASP A 293 14.90 -9.97 1.95
C ASP A 293 15.22 -10.19 3.44
N GLU A 294 15.86 -9.23 4.12
CA GLU A 294 16.09 -9.30 5.57
C GLU A 294 14.81 -8.89 6.33
N PRO A 295 14.33 -9.72 7.28
CA PRO A 295 13.17 -9.42 8.10
C PRO A 295 13.41 -8.11 8.87
N TRP A 296 12.46 -7.19 8.79
CA TRP A 296 12.52 -5.97 9.58
C TRP A 296 12.14 -6.29 11.03
N GLU A 297 13.00 -5.91 11.96
CA GLU A 297 12.64 -5.93 13.38
C GLU A 297 11.53 -4.88 13.63
N PRO A 298 10.44 -5.22 14.33
CA PRO A 298 9.33 -4.31 14.60
C PRO A 298 9.78 -2.96 15.19
N ASP A 299 9.11 -1.86 14.81
CA ASP A 299 9.43 -0.47 15.21
C ASP A 299 9.60 -0.28 16.74
N TRP A 300 8.90 -1.06 17.55
CA TRP A 300 9.01 -0.99 19.02
C TRP A 300 10.30 -1.63 19.57
N MET A 301 11.02 -2.43 18.79
CA MET A 301 12.43 -2.81 19.04
C MET A 301 13.40 -1.73 18.54
N GLN A 302 13.00 -0.93 17.55
CA GLN A 302 13.78 0.20 17.03
C GLN A 302 13.47 1.51 17.77
N ARG A 303 13.48 1.48 19.11
CA ARG A 303 13.36 2.69 19.94
C ARG A 303 14.45 3.69 19.55
N GLY A 304 14.10 4.64 18.67
CA GLY A 304 14.90 5.81 18.36
C GLY A 304 15.33 6.02 16.90
N SER A 305 14.77 5.35 15.90
CA SER A 305 15.16 5.67 14.51
C SER A 305 14.03 5.52 13.48
N SER A 306 13.17 6.54 13.42
CA SER A 306 12.38 6.84 12.22
C SER A 306 13.25 7.31 11.02
N SER A 307 14.57 7.12 11.09
CA SER A 307 15.55 7.58 10.10
C SER A 307 16.83 6.74 10.15
N ASN A 308 16.71 5.42 9.94
CA ASN A 308 17.89 4.60 9.61
C ASN A 308 18.41 4.86 8.18
N TRP A 309 17.78 5.80 7.46
CA TRP A 309 18.35 6.42 6.27
C TRP A 309 19.47 7.37 6.70
N VAL A 310 20.70 6.90 6.58
CA VAL A 310 21.83 7.82 6.60
C VAL A 310 21.83 8.52 5.23
N GLY A 311 21.39 9.78 5.15
CA GLY A 311 21.41 10.64 3.94
C GLY A 311 20.19 10.59 3.00
N GLU A 312 20.21 11.39 1.93
CA GLU A 312 19.12 11.47 0.94
C GLU A 312 19.08 10.21 0.03
N PRO A 313 17.88 9.67 -0.27
CA PRO A 313 17.73 8.53 -1.18
C PRO A 313 18.10 8.91 -2.62
N LEU A 314 18.69 7.97 -3.36
CA LEU A 314 18.99 8.16 -4.79
C LEU A 314 17.67 8.26 -5.58
N PRO A 315 17.46 9.31 -6.40
CA PRO A 315 16.25 9.41 -7.20
C PRO A 315 16.28 8.37 -8.33
N LEU A 316 15.12 7.76 -8.61
CA LEU A 316 14.98 6.84 -9.73
C LEU A 316 15.07 7.55 -11.09
N PHE A 317 14.53 8.77 -11.18
CA PHE A 317 14.62 9.64 -12.35
C PHE A 317 15.28 10.96 -11.96
N PRO A 318 16.50 11.26 -12.45
CA PRO A 318 17.18 12.50 -12.11
C PRO A 318 16.44 13.74 -12.59
N GLY A 319 16.41 14.76 -11.75
CA GLY A 319 15.89 16.08 -12.11
C GLY A 319 16.02 17.06 -10.95
N PRO A 320 15.68 18.33 -11.17
CA PRO A 320 15.62 19.31 -10.09
C PRO A 320 14.61 18.88 -9.03
N LYS A 321 14.88 19.17 -7.75
CA LYS A 321 13.92 18.90 -6.68
C LYS A 321 12.65 19.72 -6.88
N ILE A 322 11.51 19.10 -6.62
CA ILE A 322 10.21 19.77 -6.53
C ILE A 322 10.13 20.41 -5.14
N GLU A 323 10.14 21.74 -5.07
CA GLU A 323 9.75 22.49 -3.87
C GLU A 323 8.30 22.96 -3.93
N SER A 324 7.48 22.45 -4.87
CA SER A 324 6.08 22.88 -4.99
C SER A 324 5.21 22.25 -3.90
N VAL A 325 4.83 23.07 -2.93
CA VAL A 325 3.66 22.84 -2.09
C VAL A 325 2.49 23.47 -2.82
N SER A 326 1.64 22.68 -3.49
CA SER A 326 0.44 23.27 -4.08
C SER A 326 -0.52 23.68 -2.96
N ALA A 327 -0.98 24.92 -3.00
CA ALA A 327 -1.92 25.48 -2.03
C ALA A 327 -3.27 24.75 -2.04
N ALA A 328 -3.63 24.10 -3.16
CA ALA A 328 -4.80 23.24 -3.24
C ALA A 328 -4.66 22.03 -2.29
N PHE A 329 -3.45 21.50 -2.13
CA PHE A 329 -3.22 20.34 -1.27
C PHE A 329 -2.88 20.68 0.20
N GLU A 330 -2.60 21.94 0.54
CA GLU A 330 -2.45 22.37 1.94
C GLU A 330 -3.72 22.14 2.76
N ARG A 331 -4.89 22.23 2.13
CA ARG A 331 -6.20 21.97 2.77
C ARG A 331 -6.46 20.49 3.02
N GLU A 332 -5.72 19.60 2.36
CA GLU A 332 -5.96 18.15 2.38
C GLU A 332 -4.84 17.34 3.06
N ASN A 333 -3.87 17.97 3.73
CA ASN A 333 -2.69 17.31 4.31
C ASN A 333 -1.82 16.52 3.30
N VAL A 334 -2.07 16.67 2.00
CA VAL A 334 -1.34 16.00 0.92
C VAL A 334 -0.32 16.97 0.34
N LYS A 335 0.70 17.37 1.09
CA LYS A 335 1.65 18.43 0.65
C LYS A 335 2.48 18.09 -0.61
N PHE A 336 2.29 16.92 -1.22
CA PHE A 336 3.12 16.37 -2.28
C PHE A 336 2.28 15.85 -3.44
N LEU A 337 2.80 15.97 -4.66
CA LEU A 337 2.19 15.41 -5.87
C LEU A 337 2.16 13.88 -5.82
N TYR A 338 1.24 13.30 -6.60
CA TYR A 338 1.10 11.85 -6.81
C TYR A 338 0.88 11.05 -5.53
N GLN A 339 0.09 11.60 -4.61
CA GLN A 339 -0.41 10.88 -3.43
C GLN A 339 -1.90 10.55 -3.62
N TYR A 340 -2.36 9.47 -3.00
CA TYR A 340 -3.77 9.05 -2.99
C TYR A 340 -4.49 9.38 -1.66
N GLY A 341 -3.87 10.18 -0.79
CA GLY A 341 -4.39 10.40 0.56
C GLY A 341 -4.16 9.20 1.47
N TRP A 342 -5.01 9.02 2.48
CA TRP A 342 -4.88 7.94 3.44
C TRP A 342 -5.42 6.61 2.87
N CYS A 343 -4.68 5.51 3.04
CA CYS A 343 -5.11 4.20 2.55
C CYS A 343 -5.98 3.48 3.60
N PRO A 344 -7.22 3.08 3.27
CA PRO A 344 -8.18 2.59 4.24
C PRO A 344 -8.04 1.10 4.53
N PHE A 345 -7.06 0.37 4.00
CA PHE A 345 -6.93 -1.07 4.27
C PHE A 345 -5.50 -1.53 4.54
N LEU A 346 -4.53 -0.60 4.45
CA LEU A 346 -3.11 -0.89 4.59
C LEU A 346 -2.45 0.12 5.53
N LEU A 347 -1.37 -0.31 6.19
CA LEU A 347 -0.53 0.57 7.00
C LEU A 347 0.04 1.69 6.14
N SER A 348 0.39 2.82 6.76
CA SER A 348 0.98 3.98 6.08
C SER A 348 2.06 3.56 5.07
N HIS A 349 1.78 3.76 3.79
CA HIS A 349 2.67 3.40 2.69
C HIS A 349 2.69 4.51 1.64
N GLY A 350 3.85 4.69 1.01
CA GLY A 350 4.01 5.60 -0.11
C GLY A 350 3.42 5.02 -1.40
N PRO A 351 3.25 5.86 -2.43
CA PRO A 351 2.61 5.45 -3.66
C PRO A 351 3.38 4.40 -4.44
N HIS A 352 2.65 3.48 -5.06
CA HIS A 352 3.21 2.50 -5.98
C HIS A 352 3.78 3.21 -7.22
N LEU A 353 5.03 2.90 -7.57
CA LEU A 353 5.71 3.52 -8.72
C LEU A 353 4.91 3.32 -10.02
N SER A 354 4.37 2.13 -10.24
CA SER A 354 3.50 1.82 -11.38
C SER A 354 2.32 2.79 -11.52
N MET A 355 1.67 3.19 -10.41
CA MET A 355 0.56 4.15 -10.47
C MET A 355 1.01 5.53 -10.92
N ILE A 356 2.19 5.97 -10.48
CA ILE A 356 2.79 7.25 -10.91
C ILE A 356 3.12 7.17 -12.40
N LEU A 357 3.76 6.10 -12.84
CA LEU A 357 4.15 5.89 -14.24
C LEU A 357 2.93 5.76 -15.17
N ASP A 358 1.87 5.10 -14.72
CA ASP A 358 0.61 5.01 -15.47
C ASP A 358 -0.13 6.36 -15.54
N ASN A 359 -0.08 7.17 -14.47
CA ASN A 359 -0.59 8.54 -14.52
C ASN A 359 0.20 9.37 -15.54
N TRP A 360 1.54 9.32 -15.52
CA TRP A 360 2.38 10.01 -16.51
C TRP A 360 2.08 9.56 -17.94
N ARG A 361 1.83 8.26 -18.13
CA ARG A 361 1.41 7.71 -19.43
C ARG A 361 0.10 8.33 -19.89
N GLN A 362 -0.89 8.45 -19.01
CA GLN A 362 -2.15 9.11 -19.35
C GLN A 362 -1.96 10.58 -19.74
N LEU A 363 -1.08 11.32 -19.06
CA LEU A 363 -0.76 12.72 -19.40
C LEU A 363 -0.12 12.83 -20.79
N VAL A 364 0.72 11.88 -21.17
CA VAL A 364 1.28 11.78 -22.52
C VAL A 364 0.20 11.40 -23.54
N ASP A 365 -0.56 10.33 -23.29
CA ASP A 365 -1.59 9.81 -24.20
C ASP A 365 -2.65 10.87 -24.53
N THR A 366 -3.13 11.59 -23.51
CA THR A 366 -4.11 12.67 -23.64
C THR A 366 -3.54 13.93 -24.31
N GLY A 367 -2.22 14.06 -24.37
CA GLY A 367 -1.53 15.23 -24.91
C GLY A 367 -1.48 16.42 -23.96
N GLU A 368 -1.81 16.23 -22.69
CA GLU A 368 -1.56 17.21 -21.62
C GLU A 368 -0.07 17.48 -21.47
N TRP A 369 0.76 16.44 -21.64
CA TRP A 369 2.20 16.57 -21.79
C TRP A 369 2.61 16.56 -23.26
N SER A 370 3.23 17.64 -23.71
CA SER A 370 3.87 17.73 -25.01
C SER A 370 5.10 16.80 -25.08
N VAL A 371 5.31 16.21 -26.25
CA VAL A 371 6.43 15.29 -26.51
C VAL A 371 7.21 15.77 -27.74
N GLY A 372 8.51 15.97 -27.55
CA GLY A 372 9.47 16.38 -28.56
C GLY A 372 10.41 15.26 -28.98
N SER A 373 11.52 15.62 -29.63
CA SER A 373 12.54 14.66 -30.08
C SER A 373 13.30 14.01 -28.93
N ASP A 374 13.45 14.73 -27.81
CA ASP A 374 14.18 14.27 -26.62
C ASP A 374 13.27 13.74 -25.51
N GLY A 375 11.99 13.47 -25.82
CA GLY A 375 11.01 12.91 -24.88
C GLY A 375 9.99 13.95 -24.43
N VAL A 376 9.51 13.83 -23.19
CA VAL A 376 8.53 14.78 -22.64
C VAL A 376 9.14 16.17 -22.51
N GLU A 377 8.45 17.19 -23.02
CA GLU A 377 8.92 18.57 -23.03
C GLU A 377 8.58 19.32 -21.73
N GLY A 378 9.28 20.44 -21.53
CA GLY A 378 9.09 21.31 -20.37
C GLY A 378 10.01 20.95 -19.19
N GLY A 379 10.07 21.86 -18.23
CA GLY A 379 10.80 21.65 -16.97
C GLY A 379 9.86 21.47 -15.80
N MET A 380 10.40 21.57 -14.58
CA MET A 380 9.67 21.26 -13.35
C MET A 380 8.46 22.19 -13.11
N GLU A 381 8.48 23.38 -13.71
CA GLU A 381 7.37 24.34 -13.74
C GLU A 381 6.06 23.76 -14.29
N VAL A 382 6.08 22.71 -15.13
CA VAL A 382 4.86 22.03 -15.59
C VAL A 382 4.05 21.46 -14.42
N PHE A 383 4.71 20.99 -13.36
CA PHE A 383 4.01 20.44 -12.20
C PHE A 383 3.26 21.50 -11.38
N ARG A 384 3.54 22.80 -11.59
CA ARG A 384 2.78 23.88 -10.98
C ARG A 384 1.37 24.02 -11.51
N HIS A 385 1.01 23.32 -12.59
CA HIS A 385 -0.40 23.18 -12.97
C HIS A 385 -1.24 22.64 -11.79
N ALA A 386 -0.66 21.80 -10.93
CA ALA A 386 -1.33 21.31 -9.72
C ALA A 386 -1.62 22.40 -8.66
N ASP A 387 -1.07 23.61 -8.79
CA ASP A 387 -1.42 24.77 -7.94
C ASP A 387 -2.86 25.26 -8.24
N VAL A 388 -3.44 24.85 -9.38
CA VAL A 388 -4.80 25.18 -9.81
C VAL A 388 -5.71 23.98 -9.54
N GLU A 389 -6.76 24.19 -8.75
CA GLU A 389 -7.69 23.13 -8.29
C GLU A 389 -8.26 22.29 -9.43
N GLU A 390 -8.60 22.92 -10.56
CA GLU A 390 -9.13 22.24 -11.76
C GLU A 390 -8.14 21.26 -12.40
N HIS A 391 -6.83 21.52 -12.27
CA HIS A 391 -5.76 20.69 -12.84
C HIS A 391 -5.11 19.76 -11.80
N ALA A 392 -5.30 20.03 -10.51
CA ALA A 392 -4.72 19.25 -9.41
C ALA A 392 -5.11 17.76 -9.44
N ILE A 393 -6.32 17.45 -9.95
CA ILE A 393 -6.81 16.07 -10.09
C ILE A 393 -5.90 15.19 -10.96
N SER A 394 -5.29 15.77 -12.00
CA SER A 394 -4.37 15.08 -12.90
C SER A 394 -3.05 14.67 -12.24
N TYR A 395 -2.70 15.33 -11.13
CA TYR A 395 -1.48 15.06 -10.35
C TYR A 395 -1.77 14.35 -9.02
N ARG A 396 -2.98 13.81 -8.88
CA ARG A 396 -3.43 13.02 -7.73
C ARG A 396 -3.60 11.57 -8.15
N LEU A 397 -3.25 10.65 -7.25
CA LEU A 397 -3.58 9.23 -7.44
C LEU A 397 -4.96 8.97 -6.85
N THR A 398 -5.77 8.15 -7.53
CA THR A 398 -7.18 7.95 -7.14
C THR A 398 -7.41 6.75 -6.23
N ALA A 399 -6.41 5.88 -6.06
CA ALA A 399 -6.48 4.71 -5.20
C ALA A 399 -5.10 4.42 -4.60
N CYS A 400 -5.08 3.78 -3.42
CA CYS A 400 -3.85 3.36 -2.75
C CYS A 400 -3.45 1.90 -3.04
N PHE A 401 -4.32 1.13 -3.69
CA PHE A 401 -4.09 -0.26 -4.07
C PHE A 401 -4.63 -0.50 -5.48
N ASP A 402 -4.11 -1.54 -6.12
CA ASP A 402 -4.66 -2.04 -7.39
C ASP A 402 -6.04 -2.67 -7.11
N GLY A 403 -7.04 -2.30 -7.92
CA GLY A 403 -8.41 -2.83 -7.83
C GLY A 403 -8.59 -4.21 -8.42
#